data_AF-A0A432Q3L8-F1
#
_entry.id   AF-A0A432Q3L8-F1
#
_cell.length_a   1.000
_cell.length_b   1.000
_cell.length_c   1.000
_cell.angle_alpha   90.00
_cell.angle_beta   90.00
_cell.angle_gamma   90.00
#
_symmetry.space_group_name_H-M   'P 1'
#
loop_
_entity.id
_entity.type
_entity.pdbx_description
1 polymer ?
#
loop_
_entity_poly.entity_id
_entity_poly.type
_entity_poly.pdbx_seq_one_letter_code
_entity_poly.pdbx_strand_id
1 'polypeptide(L)'
;MKLITDPNAFFEGLKQKDIRIRKPMVIVLALAILISVYQYILTTKISQAFPAEIAKFFLVGAYIGIIGSFGIFAVWLILAVIMHGLSAFFDGKGSFRRTFEFVGYGFLPSLVGSAITTITIPLSLNYILNAEIPKISLAQLQQNPKIVKTIMLSL
;
A
#
# COMPACT_ATOMS: atom_id res chain seq x y z
N MET A 1 2.85 -19.91 10.55
CA MET A 1 1.47 -19.70 10.06
C MET A 1 0.46 -19.37 11.17
N LYS A 2 0.77 -19.62 12.46
CA LYS A 2 -0.15 -19.29 13.57
C LYS A 2 -0.68 -17.86 13.57
N LEU A 3 0.11 -16.84 13.20
CA LEU A 3 -0.39 -15.46 13.11
C LEU A 3 -1.66 -15.30 12.23
N ILE A 4 -1.85 -16.16 11.23
CA ILE A 4 -3.01 -16.11 10.32
C ILE A 4 -4.08 -17.10 10.75
N THR A 5 -3.68 -18.31 11.13
CA THR A 5 -4.62 -19.40 11.44
C THR A 5 -5.13 -19.36 12.89
N ASP A 6 -4.37 -18.73 13.79
CA ASP A 6 -4.64 -18.61 15.23
C ASP A 6 -3.87 -17.41 15.81
N PRO A 7 -4.33 -16.17 15.52
CA PRO A 7 -3.64 -14.95 15.94
C PRO A 7 -3.52 -14.87 17.46
N ASN A 8 -4.49 -15.40 18.21
CA ASN A 8 -4.48 -15.37 19.67
C ASN A 8 -3.28 -16.15 20.23
N ALA A 9 -3.11 -17.40 19.83
CA ALA A 9 -1.97 -18.19 20.28
C ALA A 9 -0.62 -17.61 19.82
N PHE A 10 -0.58 -16.97 18.65
CA PHE A 10 0.62 -16.29 18.18
C PHE A 10 1.01 -15.10 19.07
N PHE A 11 0.08 -14.18 19.32
CA PHE A 11 0.34 -12.99 20.13
C PHE A 11 0.57 -13.34 21.60
N GLU A 12 -0.10 -14.36 22.12
CA GLU A 12 0.14 -14.87 23.48
C GLU A 12 1.57 -15.42 23.63
N GLY A 13 2.04 -16.23 22.67
CA GLY A 13 3.42 -16.71 22.65
C GLY A 13 4.46 -15.60 22.45
N LEU A 14 4.05 -14.46 21.90
CA LEU A 14 4.90 -13.28 21.78
C LEU A 14 4.98 -12.47 23.08
N LYS A 15 3.94 -12.46 23.93
CA LYS A 15 3.94 -11.70 25.20
C LYS A 15 5.16 -12.02 26.06
N GLN A 16 5.58 -13.29 26.10
CA GLN A 16 6.69 -13.79 26.92
C GLN A 16 8.08 -13.61 26.28
N LYS A 17 8.17 -13.11 25.04
CA LYS A 17 9.43 -12.96 24.30
C LYS A 17 9.74 -11.49 24.05
N ASP A 18 11.01 -11.13 24.17
CA ASP A 18 11.46 -9.82 23.74
C ASP A 18 11.33 -9.72 22.21
N ILE A 19 10.46 -8.82 21.74
CA ILE A 19 10.14 -8.74 20.32
C ILE A 19 11.18 -7.83 19.69
N ARG A 20 11.80 -8.31 18.62
CA ARG A 20 12.68 -7.49 17.80
C ARG A 20 11.82 -6.81 16.73
N ILE A 21 11.78 -5.48 16.77
CA ILE A 21 11.15 -4.60 15.76
C ILE A 21 11.51 -4.96 14.30
N ARG A 22 12.64 -5.62 14.08
CA ARG A 22 13.09 -6.10 12.77
C ARG A 22 12.03 -6.91 12.01
N LYS A 23 11.28 -7.80 12.68
CA LYS A 23 10.26 -8.62 12.01
C LYS A 23 9.07 -7.78 11.51
N PRO A 24 8.39 -7.00 12.37
CA PRO A 24 7.38 -6.02 11.95
C PRO A 24 7.85 -5.08 10.82
N MET A 25 9.08 -4.56 10.95
CA MET A 25 9.65 -3.64 9.98
C MET A 25 9.84 -4.28 8.60
N VAL A 26 10.30 -5.53 8.52
CA VAL A 26 10.40 -6.26 7.23
C VAL A 26 9.02 -6.45 6.59
N ILE A 27 7.98 -6.72 7.40
CA ILE A 27 6.61 -6.88 6.90
C ILE A 27 6.11 -5.57 6.28
N VAL A 28 6.21 -4.47 7.02
CA VAL A 28 5.74 -3.15 6.55
C VAL A 28 6.56 -2.66 5.36
N LEU A 29 7.88 -2.87 5.36
CA LEU A 29 8.75 -2.51 4.24
C LEU A 29 8.42 -3.30 2.97
N ALA A 30 8.22 -4.62 3.09
CA ALA A 30 7.83 -5.45 1.94
C ALA A 30 6.50 -4.98 1.34
N LEU A 31 5.53 -4.62 2.19
CA LEU A 31 4.25 -4.08 1.76
C LEU A 31 4.42 -2.71 1.05
N ALA A 32 5.26 -1.82 1.58
CA ALA A 32 5.56 -0.53 0.97
C ALA A 32 6.16 -0.68 -0.44
N ILE A 33 7.13 -1.59 -0.60
CA ILE A 33 7.76 -1.89 -1.89
C ILE A 33 6.73 -2.42 -2.87
N LEU A 34 5.90 -3.36 -2.45
CA LEU A 34 4.88 -3.97 -3.29
C LEU A 34 3.85 -2.94 -3.79
N ILE A 35 3.37 -2.07 -2.90
CA ILE A 35 2.47 -0.96 -3.28
C ILE A 35 3.16 -0.01 -4.26
N SER A 36 4.42 0.34 -3.99
CA SER A 36 5.20 1.25 -4.85
C SER A 36 5.37 0.70 -6.27
N VAL A 37 5.71 -0.58 -6.40
CA VAL A 37 5.89 -1.25 -7.70
C VAL A 37 4.57 -1.29 -8.47
N TYR A 38 3.50 -1.69 -7.80
CA TYR A 38 2.17 -1.76 -8.42
C TYR A 38 1.72 -0.39 -8.93
N GLN A 39 1.81 0.64 -8.09
CA GLN A 39 1.44 2.01 -8.45
C GLN A 39 2.28 2.53 -9.61
N TYR A 40 3.60 2.32 -9.59
CA TYR A 40 4.48 2.75 -10.67
C TYR A 40 4.08 2.12 -12.02
N ILE A 41 3.83 0.81 -12.05
CA ILE A 41 3.42 0.11 -13.28
C ILE A 41 2.06 0.63 -13.76
N LEU A 42 1.10 0.82 -12.85
CA LEU A 42 -0.22 1.34 -13.21
C LEU A 42 -0.15 2.76 -13.77
N THR A 43 0.53 3.68 -13.09
CA THR A 43 0.65 5.08 -13.52
C THR A 43 1.44 5.21 -14.82
N THR A 44 2.52 4.44 -14.99
CA THR A 44 3.28 4.43 -16.25
C THR A 44 2.47 3.85 -17.41
N LYS A 45 1.66 2.81 -17.17
CA LYS A 45 0.74 2.28 -18.18
C LYS A 45 -0.28 3.35 -18.58
N ILE A 46 -0.97 3.98 -17.62
CA ILE A 46 -1.93 5.06 -17.89
C ILE A 46 -1.28 6.21 -18.68
N SER A 47 -0.02 6.55 -18.40
CA SER A 47 0.69 7.62 -19.11
C SER A 47 0.77 7.40 -20.63
N GLN A 48 0.76 6.15 -21.09
CA GLN A 48 0.81 5.79 -22.51
C GLN A 48 -0.48 6.15 -23.26
N ALA A 49 -1.59 6.41 -22.55
CA ALA A 49 -2.82 6.91 -23.16
C ALA A 49 -2.65 8.35 -23.68
N PHE A 50 -1.68 9.09 -23.17
CA PHE A 50 -1.59 10.54 -23.32
C PHE A 50 -0.43 10.98 -24.22
N PRO A 51 -0.53 12.19 -24.80
CA PRO A 51 0.57 12.86 -25.49
C PRO A 51 1.76 13.12 -24.56
N ALA A 52 2.95 13.27 -25.13
CA ALA A 52 4.21 13.33 -24.37
C ALA A 52 4.24 14.45 -23.31
N GLU A 53 3.59 15.57 -23.58
CA GLU A 53 3.50 16.72 -22.67
C GLU A 53 2.74 16.36 -21.39
N ILE A 54 1.65 15.59 -21.51
CA ILE A 54 0.80 15.17 -20.39
C ILE A 54 1.36 13.91 -19.73
N ALA A 55 1.94 12.99 -20.51
CA ALA A 55 2.54 11.76 -19.99
C ALA A 55 3.66 12.05 -18.97
N LYS A 56 4.43 13.13 -19.15
CA LYS A 56 5.45 13.58 -18.19
C LYS A 56 4.87 13.89 -16.80
N PHE A 57 3.65 14.44 -16.73
CA PHE A 57 2.98 14.70 -15.46
C PHE A 57 2.69 13.39 -14.71
N PHE A 58 2.19 12.37 -15.41
CA PHE A 58 1.97 11.05 -14.83
C PHE A 58 3.26 10.39 -14.36
N LEU A 59 4.36 10.54 -15.11
CA LEU A 59 5.67 10.01 -14.69
C LEU A 59 6.17 10.68 -13.41
N VAL A 60 6.07 12.01 -13.30
CA VAL A 60 6.39 12.73 -12.05
C VAL A 60 5.49 12.25 -10.91
N GLY A 61 4.18 12.11 -11.16
CA GLY A 61 3.23 11.55 -10.22
C GLY A 61 3.56 10.13 -9.76
N ALA A 62 4.11 9.29 -10.66
CA ALA A 62 4.54 7.94 -10.32
C ALA A 62 5.72 7.96 -9.34
N TYR A 63 6.71 8.84 -9.53
CA TYR A 63 7.83 8.98 -8.59
C TYR A 63 7.39 9.54 -7.24
N ILE A 64 6.51 10.54 -7.24
CA ILE A 64 5.89 11.05 -6.00
C ILE A 64 5.12 9.93 -5.31
N GLY A 65 4.41 9.11 -6.07
CA GLY A 65 3.68 7.93 -5.60
C GLY A 65 4.56 6.90 -4.90
N ILE A 66 5.74 6.62 -5.44
CA ILE A 66 6.73 5.73 -4.81
C ILE A 66 7.12 6.29 -3.44
N ILE A 67 7.44 7.57 -3.35
CA ILE A 67 7.79 8.21 -2.07
C ILE A 67 6.59 8.17 -1.11
N GLY A 68 5.39 8.49 -1.62
CA GLY A 68 4.14 8.47 -0.88
C GLY A 68 3.75 7.09 -0.33
N SER A 69 4.17 6.01 -0.99
CA SER A 69 3.94 4.63 -0.55
C SER A 69 4.62 4.32 0.79
N PHE A 70 5.70 5.03 1.14
CA PHE A 70 6.32 4.97 2.47
C PHE A 70 5.49 5.68 3.55
N GLY A 71 4.40 6.36 3.19
CA GLY A 71 3.37 6.83 4.12
C GLY A 71 2.75 5.71 4.95
N ILE A 72 2.87 4.44 4.54
CA ILE A 72 2.48 3.28 5.34
C ILE A 72 3.19 3.23 6.71
N PHE A 73 4.41 3.78 6.82
CA PHE A 73 5.10 3.92 8.11
C PHE A 73 4.41 4.93 9.03
N ALA A 74 3.87 6.02 8.46
CA ALA A 74 3.06 6.97 9.22
C ALA A 74 1.74 6.34 9.65
N VAL A 75 1.08 5.57 8.77
CA VAL A 75 -0.12 4.80 9.12
C VAL A 75 0.17 3.81 10.24
N TRP A 76 1.29 3.07 10.17
CA TRP A 76 1.71 2.16 11.22
C TRP A 76 1.91 2.89 12.55
N LEU A 77 2.57 4.05 12.55
CA LEU A 77 2.74 4.88 13.75
C LEU A 77 1.40 5.38 14.30
N ILE A 78 0.52 5.91 13.46
CA ILE A 78 -0.80 6.41 13.86
C ILE A 78 -1.62 5.29 14.48
N LEU A 79 -1.66 4.11 13.85
CA LEU A 79 -2.36 2.95 14.41
C LEU A 79 -1.76 2.52 15.75
N ALA A 80 -0.42 2.54 15.90
CA ALA A 80 0.20 2.25 17.18
C ALA A 80 -0.18 3.26 18.27
N VAL A 81 -0.26 4.55 17.94
CA VAL A 81 -0.71 5.60 18.86
C VAL A 81 -2.17 5.38 19.26
N ILE A 82 -3.06 5.13 18.29
CA ILE A 82 -4.48 4.85 18.56
C ILE A 82 -4.61 3.62 19.46
N MET A 83 -3.94 2.52 19.13
CA MET A 83 -4.03 1.27 19.91
C MET A 83 -3.45 1.42 21.30
N HIS A 84 -2.35 2.17 21.45
CA HIS A 84 -1.76 2.43 22.77
C HIS A 84 -2.66 3.34 23.62
N GLY A 85 -3.24 4.37 23.01
CA GLY A 85 -4.20 5.26 23.66
C GLY A 85 -5.47 4.51 24.11
N LEU A 86 -6.02 3.66 23.24
CA LEU A 86 -7.14 2.77 23.60
C LEU A 86 -6.75 1.84 24.74
N SER A 87 -5.57 1.21 24.68
CA SER A 87 -5.11 0.35 25.77
C SER A 87 -4.99 1.11 27.08
N ALA A 88 -4.48 2.35 27.08
CA ALA A 88 -4.36 3.17 28.28
C ALA A 88 -5.74 3.58 28.84
N PHE A 89 -6.72 3.82 27.97
CA PHE A 89 -8.11 4.10 28.37
C PHE A 89 -8.78 2.92 29.09
N PHE A 90 -8.41 1.69 28.76
CA PHE A 90 -8.89 0.46 29.41
C PHE A 90 -7.91 -0.07 30.48
N ASP A 91 -7.16 0.81 31.16
CA ASP A 91 -6.20 0.47 32.23
C ASP A 91 -5.10 -0.53 31.84
N GLY A 92 -4.82 -0.65 30.54
CA GLY A 92 -3.81 -1.54 30.01
C GLY A 92 -2.39 -1.10 30.40
N LYS A 93 -1.53 -2.09 30.70
CA LYS A 93 -0.13 -1.87 31.10
C LYS A 93 0.82 -2.27 29.99
N GLY A 94 1.82 -1.44 29.70
CA GLY A 94 2.87 -1.75 28.73
C GLY A 94 3.53 -0.50 28.18
N SER A 95 4.64 -0.69 27.45
CA SER A 95 5.33 0.39 26.78
C SER A 95 4.79 0.63 25.37
N PHE A 96 4.80 1.89 24.91
CA PHE A 96 4.43 2.23 23.54
C PHE A 96 5.22 1.43 22.50
N ARG A 97 6.53 1.24 22.72
CA ARG A 97 7.40 0.42 21.87
C ARG A 97 6.83 -0.98 21.63
N ARG A 98 6.27 -1.59 22.68
CA ARG A 98 5.67 -2.92 22.58
C ARG A 98 4.42 -2.89 21.70
N THR A 99 3.54 -1.92 21.91
CA THR A 99 2.35 -1.73 21.07
C THR A 99 2.74 -1.51 19.60
N PHE A 100 3.74 -0.66 19.35
CA PHE A 100 4.25 -0.38 18.00
C PHE A 100 4.71 -1.66 17.29
N GLU A 101 5.50 -2.51 17.97
CA GLU A 101 5.96 -3.79 17.43
C GLU A 101 4.79 -4.76 17.13
N PHE A 102 3.77 -4.82 18.00
CA PHE A 102 2.59 -5.68 17.81
C PHE A 102 1.74 -5.25 16.62
N VAL A 103 1.46 -3.95 16.50
CA VAL A 103 0.64 -3.41 15.40
C VAL A 103 1.27 -3.71 14.04
N GLY A 104 2.61 -3.75 13.95
CA GLY A 104 3.29 -4.06 12.70
C GLY A 104 3.05 -5.50 12.19
N TYR A 105 2.77 -6.46 13.08
CA TYR A 105 2.33 -7.80 12.67
C TYR A 105 0.92 -7.82 12.08
N GLY A 106 0.09 -6.82 12.40
CA GLY A 106 -1.24 -6.65 11.83
C GLY A 106 -1.24 -6.34 10.32
N PHE A 107 -0.10 -5.95 9.75
CA PHE A 107 0.07 -5.79 8.30
C PHE A 107 0.42 -7.12 7.61
N LEU A 108 0.73 -8.18 8.35
CA LEU A 108 1.09 -9.46 7.74
C LEU A 108 -0.08 -10.07 6.95
N PRO A 109 -1.34 -10.08 7.43
CA PRO A 109 -2.46 -10.55 6.61
C PRO A 109 -2.62 -9.77 5.31
N SER A 110 -2.32 -8.48 5.26
CA SER A 110 -2.32 -7.70 4.02
C SER A 110 -1.17 -8.09 3.11
N LEU A 111 0.04 -8.27 3.66
CA LEU A 111 1.20 -8.74 2.90
C LEU A 111 0.99 -10.16 2.36
N VAL A 112 0.42 -11.04 3.18
CA VAL A 112 0.08 -12.40 2.79
C VAL A 112 -1.14 -12.41 1.89
N GLY A 113 -2.10 -11.50 2.05
CA GLY A 113 -3.17 -11.26 1.09
C GLY A 113 -2.59 -10.90 -0.27
N SER A 114 -1.61 -9.98 -0.31
CA SER A 114 -0.87 -9.61 -1.51
C SER A 114 0.04 -10.72 -2.06
N ALA A 115 0.44 -11.69 -1.23
CA ALA A 115 1.35 -12.78 -1.62
C ALA A 115 0.64 -14.12 -1.91
N ILE A 116 -0.44 -14.48 -1.20
CA ILE A 116 -1.39 -15.56 -1.55
C ILE A 116 -2.13 -15.17 -2.82
N THR A 117 -2.22 -13.87 -3.11
CA THR A 117 -2.50 -13.37 -4.45
C THR A 117 -1.24 -13.28 -5.34
N THR A 118 -0.43 -14.34 -5.38
CA THR A 118 0.32 -14.74 -6.59
C THR A 118 -0.61 -14.82 -7.82
N ILE A 119 -1.92 -14.87 -7.58
CA ILE A 119 -2.99 -14.67 -8.55
C ILE A 119 -3.23 -13.16 -8.78
N THR A 120 -3.73 -12.38 -7.81
CA THR A 120 -4.18 -11.00 -8.07
C THR A 120 -3.09 -10.03 -8.50
N ILE A 121 -1.89 -9.98 -7.91
CA ILE A 121 -0.89 -9.02 -8.39
C ILE A 121 -0.39 -9.41 -9.78
N PRO A 122 0.07 -10.64 -10.03
CA PRO A 122 0.46 -11.06 -11.37
C PRO A 122 -0.69 -11.00 -12.38
N LEU A 123 -1.94 -11.28 -12.01
CA LEU A 123 -3.10 -11.13 -12.89
C LEU A 123 -3.41 -9.66 -13.15
N SER A 124 -3.50 -8.82 -12.13
CA SER A 124 -3.67 -7.37 -12.28
C SER A 124 -2.54 -6.78 -13.13
N LEU A 125 -1.29 -7.20 -12.90
CA LEU A 125 -0.16 -6.83 -13.74
C LEU A 125 -0.34 -7.35 -15.17
N ASN A 126 -0.78 -8.59 -15.36
CA ASN A 126 -1.05 -9.15 -16.68
C ASN A 126 -2.16 -8.39 -17.42
N TYR A 127 -3.24 -8.03 -16.72
CA TYR A 127 -4.31 -7.18 -17.25
C TYR A 127 -3.80 -5.79 -17.59
N ILE A 128 -3.05 -5.15 -16.68
CA ILE A 128 -2.48 -3.81 -16.89
C ILE A 128 -1.50 -3.84 -18.07
N LEU A 129 -0.57 -4.80 -18.11
CA LEU A 129 0.46 -4.86 -19.15
C LEU A 129 -0.12 -5.17 -20.53
N ASN A 130 -1.13 -6.06 -20.61
CA ASN A 130 -1.78 -6.41 -21.87
C ASN A 130 -2.98 -5.52 -22.22
N ALA A 131 -3.35 -4.57 -21.36
CA ALA A 131 -4.41 -3.62 -21.68
C ALA A 131 -4.01 -2.82 -22.93
N GLU A 132 -4.87 -2.86 -23.94
CA GLU A 132 -4.84 -1.94 -25.06
C GLU A 132 -5.34 -0.59 -24.56
N ILE A 133 -4.45 0.41 -24.60
CA ILE A 133 -4.81 1.74 -24.12
C ILE A 133 -5.21 2.59 -25.32
N PRO A 134 -6.43 3.15 -25.33
CA PRO A 134 -6.83 4.09 -26.37
C PRO A 134 -5.94 5.35 -26.27
N LYS A 135 -5.35 5.74 -27.40
CA LYS A 135 -4.58 6.98 -27.48
C LYS A 135 -5.52 8.17 -27.52
N ILE A 136 -5.30 9.13 -26.65
CA ILE A 136 -6.08 10.37 -26.56
C ILE A 136 -5.24 11.50 -27.16
N SER A 137 -5.78 12.23 -28.13
CA SER A 137 -5.09 13.39 -28.70
C SER A 137 -5.31 14.67 -27.87
N LEU A 138 -4.38 15.63 -27.98
CA LEU A 138 -4.53 16.96 -27.37
C LEU A 138 -5.83 17.64 -27.81
N ALA A 139 -6.22 17.48 -29.09
CA ALA A 139 -7.45 18.03 -29.63
C ALA A 139 -8.70 17.43 -28.96
N GLN A 140 -8.71 16.12 -28.69
CA GLN A 140 -9.83 15.46 -27.99
C GLN A 140 -9.97 15.93 -26.53
N LEU A 141 -8.85 16.17 -25.85
CA LEU A 141 -8.84 16.70 -24.48
C LEU A 141 -9.32 18.16 -24.40
N GLN A 142 -8.94 18.97 -25.38
CA GLN A 142 -9.33 20.39 -25.46
C GLN A 142 -10.79 20.57 -25.88
N GLN A 143 -11.29 19.74 -26.80
CA GLN A 143 -12.65 19.86 -27.33
C GLN A 143 -13.72 19.25 -26.41
N ASN A 144 -13.35 18.34 -25.51
CA ASN A 144 -14.31 17.67 -24.64
C ASN A 144 -13.87 17.66 -23.17
N PRO A 145 -14.10 18.77 -22.42
CA PRO A 145 -13.72 18.87 -21.01
C PRO A 145 -14.37 17.81 -20.10
N LYS A 146 -15.44 17.13 -20.57
CA LYS A 146 -16.03 15.99 -19.85
C LYS A 146 -15.09 14.79 -19.81
N ILE A 147 -14.27 14.55 -20.84
CA ILE A 147 -13.31 13.43 -20.88
C ILE A 147 -12.26 13.59 -19.77
N VAL A 148 -11.72 14.81 -19.60
CA VAL A 148 -10.76 15.11 -18.52
C VAL A 148 -11.39 14.87 -17.14
N LYS A 149 -12.65 15.30 -16.95
CA LYS A 149 -13.37 15.11 -15.69
C LYS A 149 -13.62 13.63 -15.40
N THR A 150 -14.02 12.84 -16.40
CA THR A 150 -14.25 11.39 -16.22
C THR A 150 -12.95 10.65 -15.89
N ILE A 151 -11.83 10.99 -16.54
CA ILE A 151 -10.52 10.39 -16.25
C ILE A 151 -10.07 10.73 -14.82
N MET A 152 -10.18 12.00 -14.41
CA MET A 152 -9.82 12.44 -13.05
C MET A 152 -10.69 11.79 -11.97
N LEU A 153 -11.96 11.50 -12.26
CA LEU A 153 -12.89 10.87 -11.33
C LEU A 153 -12.79 9.33 -11.31
N SER A 154 -12.04 8.74 -12.24
CA SER A 154 -11.79 7.30 -12.31
C SER A 154 -10.47 6.86 -11.65
N LEU A 155 -9.69 7.83 -11.16
CA LEU A 155 -8.50 7.65 -10.33
C LEU A 155 -8.88 7.68 -8.85
#